data_AF-A0A7S9C7R4-F1
#
_entry.id   AF-A0A7S9C7R4-F1
#
_cell.length_a   1.000
_cell.length_b   1.000
_cell.length_c   1.000
_cell.angle_alpha   90.00
_cell.angle_beta   90.00
_cell.angle_gamma   90.00
#
_symmetry.space_group_name_H-M   'P 1'
#
loop_
_entity.id
_entity.type
_entity.pdbx_description
1 polymer ?
#
loop_
_entity_poly.entity_id
_entity_poly.type
_entity_poly.pdbx_seq_one_letter_code
_entity_poly.pdbx_strand_id
1 'polypeptide(L)'
;MDMSSPSAQQLADATTATTARRMDLPELMAAAGQLQAQGQGAAAAALYEQWIASDQSPLRIVACYNWGTVLGAIGRHAEAEAAYRQALTLKSDFIQARLNLGHQLEHLGRKEEALAEWRGIAVQERPTDVFGGDPLELRLHALNNMARLLESERRYAESEALMRQSLELKPDQSDVLQHYVHIRQKQCEWPVYQPVGQVTPNQLLTSTSLLAMLGLSDDPALQLLSAQRFVAEKVVKYKDKPFHRRFGPARREGRLKIGYLSGDLCMHAVGLLTAELFELHDRRRVEVQAFCWSREDGTAQRARLLRGMDKVTRLVGVDDESAARAIAQAGIDVLVDLQGLTNGARPNILAYRPAPVQVSYLGLPATSAIPGVDWIIADRFVMPEEYLPYCTERPIYLEHCYQVSDRQREVAPRPERSRYQLPEDAFVFCSFNNNHKFTEPVFDSWMRILGQVPNSVLWLLSDNEWCRANMLARAARHGIAAERLIFAPRVAPPEYLARFALADLVLDTFPFNAGTTASDCLWMGTPILTCSGRSHISRMAGSLLTHAGLPDLVTHSLQEYEQRAVQIGQNPARVASYKRFLSEHGRTSLLFDIPGFVRELEDKLEALALPLRERDAAAR
;
A
#
# COMPACT_ATOMS: atom_id res chain seq x y z
N MET A 1 -33.50 12.29 -22.48
CA MET A 1 -34.00 11.47 -23.59
C MET A 1 -34.24 10.08 -23.04
N ASP A 2 -35.41 9.54 -23.33
CA ASP A 2 -36.05 8.42 -22.63
C ASP A 2 -35.22 7.14 -22.58
N MET A 3 -35.10 6.58 -21.38
CA MET A 3 -34.55 5.25 -21.09
C MET A 3 -35.72 4.27 -21.03
N SER A 4 -36.16 3.76 -22.17
CA SER A 4 -37.13 2.66 -22.22
C SER A 4 -36.40 1.32 -22.17
N SER A 5 -36.64 0.56 -21.10
CA SER A 5 -36.28 -0.86 -20.97
C SER A 5 -36.74 -1.65 -22.21
N PRO A 6 -36.01 -2.66 -22.69
CA PRO A 6 -36.49 -3.51 -23.78
C PRO A 6 -37.76 -4.22 -23.32
N SER A 7 -38.79 -4.22 -24.16
CA SER A 7 -40.02 -4.97 -23.88
C SER A 7 -39.74 -6.47 -23.85
N ALA A 8 -40.53 -7.23 -23.08
CA ALA A 8 -40.47 -8.70 -23.05
C ALA A 8 -40.62 -9.34 -24.45
N GLN A 9 -41.17 -8.61 -25.41
CA GLN A 9 -41.33 -9.01 -26.80
C GLN A 9 -40.01 -8.90 -27.60
N GLN A 10 -39.16 -7.92 -27.33
CA GLN A 10 -37.84 -7.79 -27.99
C GLN A 10 -36.82 -8.85 -27.49
N LEU A 11 -36.99 -9.35 -26.26
CA LEU A 11 -36.28 -10.53 -25.75
C LEU A 11 -36.80 -11.84 -26.37
N ALA A 12 -38.09 -11.89 -26.74
CA ALA A 12 -38.71 -13.04 -27.40
C ALA A 12 -38.39 -13.10 -28.91
N ASP A 13 -38.28 -11.96 -29.58
CA ASP A 13 -38.01 -11.90 -31.03
C ASP A 13 -36.53 -12.17 -31.37
N ALA A 14 -35.60 -11.95 -30.43
CA ALA A 14 -34.21 -12.42 -30.56
C ALA A 14 -34.06 -13.93 -30.33
N THR A 15 -35.08 -14.60 -29.77
CA THR A 15 -35.07 -16.04 -29.47
C THR A 15 -35.93 -16.88 -30.44
N THR A 16 -36.66 -16.27 -31.39
CA THR A 16 -37.61 -16.99 -32.28
C THR A 16 -37.28 -16.93 -33.78
N ALA A 17 -36.02 -16.75 -34.14
CA ALA A 17 -35.54 -16.91 -35.52
C ALA A 17 -34.40 -17.94 -35.65
N THR A 18 -34.52 -19.11 -35.01
CA THR A 18 -33.54 -20.22 -35.19
C THR A 18 -34.15 -21.59 -34.88
N THR A 19 -35.20 -21.98 -35.61
CA THR A 19 -35.69 -23.38 -35.62
C THR A 19 -35.51 -24.00 -37.00
N ALA A 20 -34.28 -24.45 -37.28
CA ALA A 20 -34.02 -25.54 -38.25
C ALA A 20 -32.61 -26.18 -38.14
N ARG A 21 -31.67 -25.60 -37.38
CA ARG A 21 -30.38 -26.24 -37.08
C ARG A 21 -30.03 -26.02 -35.63
N ARG A 22 -29.78 -27.12 -34.91
CA ARG A 22 -29.24 -27.10 -33.55
C ARG A 22 -27.83 -26.52 -33.62
N MET A 23 -27.61 -25.43 -32.89
CA MET A 23 -26.31 -24.76 -32.82
C MET A 23 -25.26 -25.74 -32.30
N ASP A 24 -24.16 -25.93 -33.05
CA ASP A 24 -23.04 -26.72 -32.56
C ASP A 24 -22.16 -25.91 -31.59
N LEU A 25 -21.21 -26.56 -30.90
CA LEU A 25 -20.37 -25.88 -29.90
C LEU A 25 -19.55 -24.71 -30.50
N PRO A 26 -18.93 -24.81 -31.68
CA PRO A 26 -18.29 -23.68 -32.34
C PRO A 26 -19.24 -22.50 -32.60
N GLU A 27 -20.44 -22.76 -33.13
CA GLU A 27 -21.45 -21.73 -33.37
C GLU A 27 -21.89 -21.04 -32.06
N LEU A 28 -22.04 -21.82 -30.98
CA LEU A 28 -22.33 -21.31 -29.63
C LEU A 28 -21.24 -20.38 -29.11
N MET A 29 -19.98 -20.81 -29.19
CA MET A 29 -18.84 -20.04 -28.71
C MET A 29 -18.69 -18.73 -29.49
N ALA A 30 -18.90 -18.76 -30.81
CA ALA A 30 -18.85 -17.57 -31.66
C ALA A 30 -19.96 -16.57 -31.30
N ALA A 31 -21.21 -17.05 -31.16
CA ALA A 31 -22.35 -16.20 -30.80
C ALA A 31 -22.19 -15.59 -29.39
N ALA A 32 -21.79 -16.40 -28.40
CA ALA A 32 -21.50 -15.91 -27.06
C ALA A 32 -20.36 -14.88 -27.04
N GLY A 33 -19.28 -15.12 -27.81
CA GLY A 33 -18.18 -14.18 -27.94
C GLY A 33 -18.59 -12.82 -28.54
N GLN A 34 -19.49 -12.82 -29.52
CA GLN A 34 -20.06 -11.58 -30.09
C GLN A 34 -20.88 -10.81 -29.05
N LEU A 35 -21.73 -11.51 -28.29
CA LEU A 35 -22.52 -10.90 -27.22
C LEU A 35 -21.62 -10.29 -26.15
N GLN A 36 -20.55 -10.97 -25.75
CA GLN A 36 -19.56 -10.42 -24.81
C GLN A 36 -18.86 -9.16 -25.36
N ALA A 37 -18.48 -9.15 -26.63
CA ALA A 37 -17.87 -7.99 -27.27
C ALA A 37 -18.80 -6.77 -27.32
N GLN A 38 -20.13 -7.00 -27.30
CA GLN A 38 -21.16 -5.96 -27.24
C GLN A 38 -21.54 -5.56 -25.79
N GLY A 39 -20.86 -6.11 -24.78
CA GLY A 39 -21.19 -5.87 -23.37
C GLY A 39 -22.43 -6.63 -22.87
N GLN A 40 -22.96 -7.56 -23.67
CA GLN A 40 -24.16 -8.34 -23.38
C GLN A 40 -23.81 -9.68 -22.71
N GLY A 41 -22.95 -9.65 -21.68
CA GLY A 41 -22.49 -10.87 -21.00
C GLY A 41 -23.61 -11.70 -20.36
N ALA A 42 -24.69 -11.07 -19.88
CA ALA A 42 -25.85 -11.78 -19.35
C ALA A 42 -26.58 -12.60 -20.42
N ALA A 43 -26.69 -12.08 -21.65
CA ALA A 43 -27.26 -12.80 -22.78
C ALA A 43 -26.36 -13.94 -23.22
N ALA A 44 -25.04 -13.73 -23.26
CA ALA A 44 -24.07 -14.79 -23.53
C ALA A 44 -24.18 -15.94 -22.51
N ALA A 45 -24.35 -15.62 -21.22
CA ALA A 45 -24.54 -16.62 -20.17
C ALA A 45 -25.85 -17.42 -20.36
N ALA A 46 -26.95 -16.75 -20.70
CA ALA A 46 -28.24 -17.42 -20.97
C ALA A 46 -28.17 -18.36 -22.18
N LEU A 47 -27.41 -17.96 -23.22
CA LEU A 47 -27.20 -18.80 -24.41
C LEU A 47 -26.48 -20.11 -24.07
N TYR A 48 -25.43 -20.04 -23.24
CA TYR A 48 -24.74 -21.24 -22.76
C TYR A 48 -25.66 -22.13 -21.91
N GLU A 49 -26.43 -21.55 -20.99
CA GLU A 49 -27.37 -22.29 -20.13
C GLU A 49 -28.40 -23.08 -20.96
N GLN A 50 -29.01 -22.42 -21.95
CA GLN A 50 -29.98 -23.06 -22.86
C GLN A 50 -29.33 -24.20 -23.67
N TRP A 51 -28.13 -23.96 -24.20
CA TRP A 51 -27.41 -24.98 -24.95
C TRP A 51 -27.09 -26.21 -24.08
N ILE A 52 -26.56 -25.99 -22.86
CA ILE A 52 -26.21 -27.04 -21.89
C ILE A 52 -27.41 -27.88 -21.46
N ALA A 53 -28.60 -27.28 -21.39
CA ALA A 53 -29.85 -27.99 -21.09
C ALA A 53 -30.32 -28.88 -22.25
N SER A 54 -30.13 -28.41 -23.50
CA SER A 54 -30.53 -29.14 -24.71
C SER A 54 -29.52 -30.21 -25.15
N ASP A 55 -28.25 -30.08 -24.75
CA ASP A 55 -27.14 -30.95 -25.14
C ASP A 55 -26.76 -31.97 -24.08
N GLN A 56 -26.51 -33.21 -24.51
CA GLN A 56 -26.10 -34.34 -23.66
C GLN A 56 -24.75 -34.92 -24.09
N SER A 57 -24.08 -34.31 -25.06
CA SER A 57 -22.78 -34.76 -25.55
C SER A 57 -21.66 -34.45 -24.55
N PRO A 58 -20.49 -35.11 -24.68
CA PRO A 58 -19.30 -34.78 -23.90
C PRO A 58 -18.82 -33.32 -24.05
N LEU A 59 -19.23 -32.62 -25.12
CA LEU A 59 -18.88 -31.22 -25.38
C LEU A 59 -19.43 -30.25 -24.31
N ARG A 60 -20.40 -30.69 -23.51
CA ARG A 60 -20.89 -29.94 -22.34
C ARG A 60 -19.80 -29.55 -21.36
N ILE A 61 -18.71 -30.33 -21.25
CA ILE A 61 -17.58 -29.96 -20.40
C ILE A 61 -17.04 -28.57 -20.79
N VAL A 62 -16.86 -28.32 -22.09
CA VAL A 62 -16.36 -27.05 -22.63
C VAL A 62 -17.41 -25.95 -22.48
N ALA A 63 -18.67 -26.25 -22.76
CA ALA A 63 -19.76 -25.29 -22.61
C ALA A 63 -19.94 -24.82 -21.15
N CYS A 64 -19.92 -25.74 -20.17
CA CYS A 64 -20.00 -25.41 -18.74
C CYS A 64 -18.82 -24.55 -18.28
N TYR A 65 -17.61 -24.85 -18.75
CA TYR A 65 -16.42 -24.04 -18.44
C TYR A 65 -16.51 -22.62 -19.00
N ASN A 66 -16.89 -22.48 -20.27
CA ASN A 66 -17.07 -21.16 -20.89
C ASN A 66 -18.21 -20.40 -20.23
N TRP A 67 -19.31 -21.07 -19.87
CA TRP A 67 -20.42 -20.49 -19.12
C TRP A 67 -19.96 -19.92 -17.78
N GLY A 68 -19.19 -20.69 -17.00
CA GLY A 68 -18.59 -20.22 -15.75
C GLY A 68 -17.66 -19.02 -15.95
N THR A 69 -16.92 -18.97 -17.06
CA THR A 69 -16.03 -17.85 -17.41
C THR A 69 -16.84 -16.57 -17.68
N VAL A 70 -17.92 -16.67 -18.46
CA VAL A 70 -18.83 -15.54 -18.73
C VAL A 70 -19.50 -15.05 -17.45
N LEU A 71 -20.03 -15.96 -16.64
CA LEU A 71 -20.69 -15.65 -15.37
C LEU A 71 -19.75 -14.95 -14.39
N GLY A 72 -18.51 -15.42 -14.28
CA GLY A 72 -17.48 -14.78 -13.47
C GLY A 72 -17.16 -13.36 -13.95
N ALA A 73 -17.03 -13.15 -15.26
CA ALA A 73 -16.74 -11.83 -15.84
C ALA A 73 -17.84 -10.78 -15.58
N ILE A 74 -19.10 -11.22 -15.42
CA ILE A 74 -20.24 -10.35 -15.08
C ILE A 74 -20.56 -10.31 -13.58
N GLY A 75 -19.70 -10.89 -12.73
CA GLY A 75 -19.84 -10.84 -11.27
C GLY A 75 -20.89 -11.81 -10.68
N ARG A 76 -21.44 -12.74 -11.48
CA ARG A 76 -22.40 -13.76 -11.00
C ARG A 76 -21.65 -14.97 -10.42
N HIS A 77 -20.86 -14.74 -9.38
CA HIS A 77 -19.89 -15.70 -8.84
C HIS A 77 -20.51 -17.02 -8.36
N ALA A 78 -21.70 -16.99 -7.73
CA ALA A 78 -22.39 -18.20 -7.26
C ALA A 78 -22.83 -19.12 -8.41
N GLU A 79 -23.24 -18.52 -9.53
CA GLU A 79 -23.64 -19.28 -10.72
C GLU A 79 -22.42 -19.79 -11.47
N ALA A 80 -21.35 -18.98 -11.52
CA ALA A 80 -20.06 -19.41 -12.06
C ALA A 80 -19.52 -20.63 -11.30
N GLU A 81 -19.62 -20.63 -9.96
CA GLU A 81 -19.31 -21.80 -9.13
C GLU A 81 -20.12 -23.03 -9.58
N ALA A 82 -21.44 -22.89 -9.73
CA ALA A 82 -22.31 -24.01 -10.14
C ALA A 82 -21.91 -24.56 -11.53
N ALA A 83 -21.61 -23.68 -12.48
CA ALA A 83 -21.15 -24.05 -13.82
C ALA A 83 -19.82 -24.84 -13.78
N TYR A 84 -18.84 -24.39 -12.99
CA TYR A 84 -17.57 -25.11 -12.84
C TYR A 84 -17.73 -26.46 -12.12
N ARG A 85 -18.60 -26.54 -11.10
CA ARG A 85 -18.91 -27.83 -10.44
C ARG A 85 -19.59 -28.81 -11.41
N GLN A 86 -20.44 -28.32 -12.30
CA GLN A 86 -21.04 -29.14 -13.35
C GLN A 86 -19.98 -29.65 -14.34
N ALA A 87 -19.03 -28.80 -14.74
CA ALA A 87 -17.90 -29.22 -15.57
C ALA A 87 -17.05 -30.31 -14.88
N LEU A 88 -16.77 -30.14 -13.57
CA LEU A 88 -16.02 -31.10 -12.76
C LEU A 88 -16.79 -32.40 -12.48
N THR A 89 -18.12 -32.38 -12.51
CA THR A 89 -18.94 -33.60 -12.44
C THR A 89 -18.81 -34.43 -13.71
N LEU A 90 -18.73 -33.76 -14.87
CA LEU A 90 -18.54 -34.42 -16.18
C LEU A 90 -17.08 -34.87 -16.38
N LYS A 91 -16.11 -34.12 -15.84
CA LYS A 91 -14.68 -34.43 -15.92
C LYS A 91 -13.96 -33.95 -14.64
N SER A 92 -13.74 -34.86 -13.70
CA SER A 92 -13.21 -34.54 -12.36
C SER A 92 -11.75 -34.07 -12.33
N ASP A 93 -10.98 -34.42 -13.37
CA ASP A 93 -9.60 -34.02 -13.61
C ASP A 93 -9.49 -32.75 -14.48
N PHE A 94 -10.58 -31.97 -14.67
CA PHE A 94 -10.53 -30.74 -15.46
C PHE A 94 -9.90 -29.57 -14.67
N ILE A 95 -8.59 -29.42 -14.82
CA ILE A 95 -7.76 -28.51 -14.02
C ILE A 95 -8.15 -27.04 -14.16
N GLN A 96 -8.46 -26.58 -15.38
CA GLN A 96 -8.85 -25.19 -15.61
C GLN A 96 -10.16 -24.84 -14.91
N ALA A 97 -11.15 -25.75 -14.95
CA ALA A 97 -12.39 -25.58 -14.21
C ALA A 97 -12.14 -25.54 -12.70
N ARG A 98 -11.24 -26.40 -12.19
CA ARG A 98 -10.84 -26.39 -10.77
C ARG A 98 -10.14 -25.09 -10.36
N LEU A 99 -9.23 -24.59 -11.20
CA LEU A 99 -8.50 -23.35 -10.96
C LEU A 99 -9.46 -22.16 -10.84
N ASN A 100 -10.37 -22.03 -11.82
CA ASN A 100 -11.35 -20.95 -11.84
C ASN A 100 -12.43 -21.09 -10.76
N LEU A 101 -12.80 -22.32 -10.39
CA LEU A 101 -13.66 -22.59 -9.24
C LEU A 101 -13.05 -22.01 -7.96
N GLY A 102 -11.76 -22.20 -7.74
CA GLY A 102 -11.05 -21.58 -6.62
C GLY A 102 -11.16 -20.05 -6.62
N HIS A 103 -11.06 -19.39 -7.78
CA HIS A 103 -11.27 -17.93 -7.86
C HIS A 103 -12.71 -17.54 -7.50
N GLN A 104 -13.72 -18.28 -7.97
CA GLN A 104 -15.11 -17.98 -7.62
C GLN A 104 -15.37 -18.16 -6.11
N LEU A 105 -14.81 -19.21 -5.52
CA LEU A 105 -14.90 -19.46 -4.07
C LEU A 105 -14.23 -18.34 -3.27
N GLU A 106 -13.09 -17.83 -3.72
CA GLU A 106 -12.43 -16.69 -3.10
C GLU A 106 -13.30 -15.42 -3.18
N HIS A 107 -13.88 -15.12 -4.36
CA HIS A 107 -14.81 -13.98 -4.53
C HIS A 107 -16.04 -14.08 -3.62
N LEU A 108 -16.51 -15.31 -3.34
CA LEU A 108 -17.60 -15.58 -2.41
C LEU A 108 -17.16 -15.60 -0.93
N GLY A 109 -15.89 -15.36 -0.63
CA GLY A 109 -15.33 -15.38 0.73
C GLY A 109 -15.08 -16.77 1.31
N ARG A 110 -15.24 -17.84 0.52
CA ARG A 110 -15.04 -19.25 0.90
C ARG A 110 -13.57 -19.66 0.74
N LYS A 111 -12.70 -19.01 1.51
CA LYS A 111 -11.23 -19.05 1.35
C LYS A 111 -10.62 -20.45 1.51
N GLU A 112 -11.00 -21.20 2.54
CA GLU A 112 -10.45 -22.56 2.74
C GLU A 112 -10.85 -23.54 1.63
N GLU A 113 -12.05 -23.37 1.05
CA GLU A 113 -12.48 -24.17 -0.09
C GLU A 113 -11.71 -23.79 -1.35
N ALA A 114 -11.46 -22.50 -1.58
CA ALA A 114 -10.57 -22.05 -2.66
C ALA A 114 -9.16 -22.66 -2.53
N LEU A 115 -8.58 -22.65 -1.33
CA LEU A 115 -7.30 -23.29 -1.05
C LEU A 115 -7.34 -24.81 -1.31
N ALA A 116 -8.44 -25.49 -0.95
CA ALA A 116 -8.59 -26.91 -1.21
C ALA A 116 -8.60 -27.24 -2.71
N GLU A 117 -9.31 -26.44 -3.53
CA GLU A 117 -9.35 -26.63 -4.97
C GLU A 117 -7.97 -26.44 -5.62
N TRP A 118 -7.25 -25.37 -5.27
CA TRP A 118 -5.90 -25.14 -5.81
C TRP A 118 -4.88 -26.16 -5.29
N ARG A 119 -4.99 -26.62 -4.04
CA ARG A 119 -4.13 -27.68 -3.51
C ARG A 119 -4.28 -28.97 -4.30
N GLY A 120 -5.50 -29.31 -4.71
CA GLY A 120 -5.79 -30.47 -5.57
C GLY A 120 -5.10 -30.42 -6.93
N ILE A 121 -4.73 -29.23 -7.43
CA ILE A 121 -3.95 -29.03 -8.65
C ILE A 121 -2.45 -29.18 -8.34
N ALA A 122 -1.98 -28.54 -7.27
CA ALA A 122 -0.56 -28.43 -6.94
C ALA A 122 0.14 -29.75 -6.61
N VAL A 123 -0.61 -30.76 -6.16
CA VAL A 123 -0.10 -32.10 -5.80
C VAL A 123 -0.03 -33.08 -6.98
N GLN A 124 -0.55 -32.73 -8.15
CA GLN A 124 -0.52 -33.61 -9.32
C GLN A 124 0.87 -33.57 -9.97
N GLU A 125 1.58 -34.71 -10.00
CA GLU A 125 2.92 -34.82 -10.58
C GLU A 125 2.93 -34.61 -12.10
N ARG A 126 1.86 -35.04 -12.77
CA ARG A 126 1.62 -34.83 -14.21
C ARG A 126 0.20 -34.36 -14.41
N PRO A 127 -0.04 -33.05 -14.43
CA PRO A 127 -1.34 -32.52 -14.79
C PRO A 127 -1.61 -32.90 -16.25
N THR A 128 -2.47 -33.88 -16.51
CA THR A 128 -2.88 -34.22 -17.88
C THR A 128 -4.00 -33.29 -18.28
N ASP A 129 -3.66 -32.27 -19.07
CA ASP A 129 -4.69 -31.45 -19.69
C ASP A 129 -5.04 -31.98 -21.08
N VAL A 130 -6.34 -32.18 -21.31
CA VAL A 130 -6.89 -32.60 -22.60
C VAL A 130 -7.18 -31.38 -23.49
N PHE A 131 -7.14 -30.16 -22.94
CA PHE A 131 -7.59 -28.92 -23.58
C PHE A 131 -6.48 -27.89 -23.88
N GLY A 132 -5.21 -28.31 -23.86
CA GLY A 132 -4.08 -27.57 -24.46
C GLY A 132 -3.34 -26.55 -23.58
N GLY A 133 -3.62 -26.48 -22.27
CA GLY A 133 -2.84 -25.70 -21.30
C GLY A 133 -1.55 -26.40 -20.89
N ASP A 134 -0.48 -25.63 -20.66
CA ASP A 134 0.76 -26.15 -20.10
C ASP A 134 0.51 -26.61 -18.65
N PRO A 135 0.68 -27.91 -18.35
CA PRO A 135 0.53 -28.47 -17.00
C PRO A 135 1.34 -27.71 -15.94
N LEU A 136 2.55 -27.27 -16.29
CA LEU A 136 3.42 -26.53 -15.38
C LEU A 136 2.83 -25.15 -15.04
N GLU A 137 2.35 -24.41 -16.04
CA GLU A 137 1.76 -23.08 -15.83
C GLU A 137 0.49 -23.14 -14.98
N LEU A 138 -0.37 -24.15 -15.18
CA LEU A 138 -1.55 -24.35 -14.32
C LEU A 138 -1.18 -24.65 -12.87
N ARG A 139 -0.12 -25.45 -12.65
CA ARG A 139 0.41 -25.73 -11.32
C ARG A 139 0.99 -24.47 -10.67
N LEU A 140 1.77 -23.68 -11.41
CA LEU A 140 2.32 -22.41 -10.94
C LEU A 140 1.20 -21.43 -10.56
N HIS A 141 0.16 -21.30 -11.38
CA HIS A 141 -1.01 -20.47 -11.05
C HIS A 141 -1.68 -20.92 -9.75
N ALA A 142 -1.89 -22.21 -9.54
CA ALA A 142 -2.46 -22.72 -8.30
C ALA A 142 -1.59 -22.39 -7.08
N LEU A 143 -0.27 -22.62 -7.16
CA LEU A 143 0.68 -22.28 -6.10
C LEU A 143 0.68 -20.78 -5.78
N ASN A 144 0.74 -19.94 -6.81
CA ASN A 144 0.80 -18.49 -6.66
C ASN A 144 -0.52 -17.92 -6.12
N ASN A 145 -1.68 -18.46 -6.52
CA ASN A 145 -2.98 -18.06 -5.98
C ASN A 145 -3.13 -18.44 -4.50
N MET A 146 -2.74 -19.66 -4.12
CA MET A 146 -2.72 -20.08 -2.72
C MET A 146 -1.80 -19.19 -1.88
N ALA A 147 -0.57 -18.95 -2.36
CA ALA A 147 0.40 -18.10 -1.67
C ALA A 147 -0.15 -16.68 -1.45
N ARG A 148 -0.69 -16.05 -2.49
CA ARG A 148 -1.32 -14.71 -2.39
C ARG A 148 -2.46 -14.69 -1.37
N LEU A 149 -3.36 -15.67 -1.42
CA LEU A 149 -4.49 -15.73 -0.50
C LEU A 149 -4.00 -15.91 0.96
N LEU A 150 -3.06 -16.83 1.19
CA LEU A 150 -2.46 -17.06 2.51
C LEU A 150 -1.72 -15.82 3.03
N GLU A 151 -1.00 -15.08 2.17
CA GLU A 151 -0.39 -13.81 2.55
C GLU A 151 -1.45 -12.80 3.03
N SER A 152 -2.57 -12.68 2.31
CA SER A 152 -3.65 -11.75 2.68
C SER A 152 -4.32 -12.13 4.01
N GLU A 153 -4.40 -13.42 4.31
CA GLU A 153 -4.87 -13.96 5.59
C GLU A 153 -3.79 -13.95 6.69
N ARG A 154 -2.60 -13.42 6.39
CA ARG A 154 -1.44 -13.39 7.31
C ARG A 154 -0.95 -14.78 7.74
N ARG A 155 -1.19 -15.82 6.94
CA ARG A 155 -0.65 -17.19 7.10
C ARG A 155 0.74 -17.28 6.46
N TYR A 156 1.70 -16.55 7.02
CA TYR A 156 2.93 -16.21 6.32
C TYR A 156 3.86 -17.41 6.05
N ALA A 157 4.04 -18.32 7.01
CA ALA A 157 4.90 -19.48 6.80
C ALA A 157 4.38 -20.41 5.68
N GLU A 158 3.06 -20.62 5.61
CA GLU A 158 2.45 -21.42 4.53
C GLU A 158 2.58 -20.72 3.18
N SER A 159 2.34 -19.41 3.14
CA SER A 159 2.54 -18.60 1.93
C SER A 159 3.99 -18.68 1.44
N GLU A 160 4.97 -18.50 2.33
CA GLU A 160 6.39 -18.57 1.97
C GLU A 160 6.77 -19.95 1.43
N ALA A 161 6.30 -21.03 2.06
CA ALA A 161 6.57 -22.39 1.59
C ALA A 161 6.06 -22.62 0.15
N LEU A 162 4.87 -22.13 -0.18
CA LEU A 162 4.31 -22.24 -1.53
C LEU A 162 5.03 -21.35 -2.55
N MET A 163 5.45 -20.14 -2.16
CA MET A 163 6.29 -19.29 -3.01
C MET A 163 7.62 -19.97 -3.33
N ARG A 164 8.24 -20.61 -2.32
CA ARG A 164 9.48 -21.37 -2.52
C ARG A 164 9.27 -22.53 -3.50
N GLN A 165 8.21 -23.31 -3.31
CA GLN A 165 7.86 -24.39 -4.24
C GLN A 165 7.64 -23.87 -5.66
N SER A 166 6.96 -22.75 -5.83
CA SER A 166 6.74 -22.11 -7.14
C SER A 166 8.07 -21.68 -7.79
N LEU A 167 8.96 -21.06 -7.02
CA LEU A 167 10.27 -20.59 -7.49
C LEU A 167 11.25 -21.73 -7.80
N GLU A 168 11.14 -22.87 -7.10
CA GLU A 168 11.90 -24.09 -7.41
C GLU A 168 11.48 -24.68 -8.77
N LEU A 169 10.18 -24.59 -9.12
CA LEU A 169 9.67 -25.03 -10.41
C LEU A 169 10.00 -24.05 -11.55
N LYS A 170 9.89 -22.74 -11.29
CA LYS A 170 10.20 -21.68 -12.26
C LYS A 170 10.83 -20.48 -11.56
N PRO A 171 12.15 -20.26 -11.70
CA PRO A 171 12.86 -19.20 -10.95
C PRO A 171 12.56 -17.79 -11.47
N ASP A 172 12.21 -17.63 -12.75
CA ASP A 172 11.97 -16.33 -13.38
C ASP A 172 10.50 -15.89 -13.23
N GLN A 173 10.14 -15.50 -12.00
CA GLN A 173 8.80 -15.03 -11.63
C GLN A 173 8.89 -13.76 -10.77
N SER A 174 9.07 -12.60 -11.38
CA SER A 174 9.25 -11.31 -10.68
C SER A 174 8.12 -11.00 -9.69
N ASP A 175 6.87 -11.31 -10.06
CA ASP A 175 5.70 -11.15 -9.20
C ASP A 175 5.78 -12.05 -7.94
N VAL A 176 6.29 -13.28 -8.05
CA VAL A 176 6.47 -14.14 -6.86
C VAL A 176 7.65 -13.66 -6.02
N LEU A 177 8.76 -13.28 -6.66
CA LEU A 177 9.97 -12.82 -5.99
C LEU A 177 9.75 -11.57 -5.14
N GLN A 178 8.99 -10.58 -5.63
CA GLN A 178 8.70 -9.38 -4.85
C GLN A 178 7.92 -9.68 -3.56
N HIS A 179 6.98 -10.62 -3.63
CA HIS A 179 6.18 -11.05 -2.47
C HIS A 179 7.02 -11.92 -1.51
N TYR A 180 7.87 -12.80 -2.04
CA TYR A 180 8.79 -13.63 -1.24
C TYR A 180 9.77 -12.78 -0.41
N VAL A 181 10.35 -11.73 -1.00
CA VAL A 181 11.21 -10.79 -0.26
C VAL A 181 10.43 -10.09 0.85
N HIS A 182 9.25 -9.56 0.53
CA HIS A 182 8.50 -8.74 1.47
C HIS A 182 7.88 -9.56 2.62
N ILE A 183 7.46 -10.80 2.38
CA ILE A 183 6.93 -11.68 3.44
C ILE A 183 8.01 -12.06 4.45
N ARG A 184 9.26 -12.27 4.01
CA ARG A 184 10.40 -12.47 4.91
C ARG A 184 10.66 -11.25 5.78
N GLN A 185 10.57 -10.03 5.22
CA GLN A 185 10.62 -8.79 6.03
C GLN A 185 9.51 -8.74 7.09
N LYS A 186 8.26 -9.03 6.73
CA LYS A 186 7.10 -9.02 7.66
C LYS A 186 7.29 -10.01 8.82
N GLN A 187 8.00 -11.10 8.58
CA GLN A 187 8.31 -12.15 9.56
C GLN A 187 9.60 -11.90 10.34
N CYS A 188 10.34 -10.81 10.10
CA CYS A 188 11.71 -10.62 10.63
C CYS A 188 12.60 -11.84 10.35
N GLU A 189 12.41 -12.49 9.20
CA GLU A 189 13.13 -13.69 8.80
C GLU A 189 14.40 -13.27 8.03
N TRP A 190 15.54 -13.39 8.69
CA TRP A 190 16.83 -12.93 8.18
C TRP A 190 17.78 -14.11 7.86
N PRO A 191 18.52 -14.06 6.73
CA PRO A 191 18.57 -12.96 5.76
C PRO A 191 17.31 -12.90 4.89
N VAL A 192 16.91 -11.68 4.50
CA VAL A 192 15.72 -11.47 3.67
C VAL A 192 15.96 -11.98 2.24
N TYR A 193 17.12 -11.69 1.65
CA TYR A 193 17.51 -12.18 0.33
C TYR A 193 18.07 -13.60 0.42
N GLN A 194 17.20 -14.56 0.73
CA GLN A 194 17.53 -15.97 0.78
C GLN A 194 17.29 -16.63 -0.60
N PRO A 195 18.33 -17.18 -1.26
CA PRO A 195 18.15 -17.90 -2.53
C PRO A 195 17.22 -19.11 -2.40
N VAL A 196 16.51 -19.41 -3.49
CA VAL A 196 15.58 -20.54 -3.62
C VAL A 196 15.85 -21.25 -4.94
N GLY A 197 16.27 -22.51 -4.91
CA GLY A 197 16.61 -23.25 -6.12
C GLY A 197 17.63 -22.51 -6.99
N GLN A 198 17.24 -22.15 -8.22
CA GLN A 198 18.07 -21.41 -9.18
C GLN A 198 17.92 -19.89 -9.09
N VAL A 199 17.08 -19.37 -8.19
CA VAL A 199 16.91 -17.92 -7.99
C VAL A 199 18.19 -17.32 -7.41
N THR A 200 18.74 -16.35 -8.11
CA THR A 200 19.97 -15.64 -7.70
C THR A 200 19.67 -14.47 -6.74
N PRO A 201 20.65 -14.05 -5.91
CA PRO A 201 20.53 -12.82 -5.12
C PRO A 201 20.21 -11.58 -5.96
N ASN A 202 20.75 -11.51 -7.19
CA ASN A 202 20.47 -10.41 -8.11
C ASN A 202 19.00 -10.40 -8.55
N GLN A 203 18.42 -11.56 -8.89
CA GLN A 203 17.00 -11.64 -9.23
C GLN A 203 16.10 -11.24 -8.07
N LEU A 204 16.45 -11.61 -6.83
CA LEU A 204 15.74 -11.15 -5.65
C LEU A 204 15.80 -9.63 -5.52
N LEU A 205 17.01 -9.06 -5.58
CA LEU A 205 17.23 -7.62 -5.48
C LEU A 205 16.48 -6.82 -6.56
N THR A 206 16.62 -7.21 -7.83
CA THR A 206 15.97 -6.52 -8.94
C THR A 206 14.46 -6.75 -8.98
N SER A 207 13.97 -7.80 -8.32
CA SER A 207 12.53 -8.09 -8.20
C SER A 207 11.85 -7.36 -7.04
N THR A 208 12.58 -6.98 -5.99
CA THR A 208 12.06 -6.31 -4.79
C THR A 208 11.13 -5.12 -5.11
N SER A 209 9.91 -5.16 -4.58
CA SER A 209 8.93 -4.07 -4.73
C SER A 209 9.47 -2.77 -4.12
N LEU A 210 8.99 -1.61 -4.58
CA LEU A 210 9.48 -0.33 -4.06
C LEU A 210 9.34 -0.23 -2.54
N LEU A 211 8.17 -0.56 -2.00
CA LEU A 211 7.94 -0.50 -0.54
C LEU A 211 8.91 -1.40 0.24
N ALA A 212 9.20 -2.61 -0.26
CA ALA A 212 10.18 -3.50 0.35
C ALA A 212 11.60 -2.94 0.24
N MET A 213 11.96 -2.36 -0.93
CA MET A 213 13.26 -1.77 -1.21
C MET A 213 13.60 -0.65 -0.24
N LEU A 214 12.62 0.21 0.06
CA LEU A 214 12.76 1.30 1.02
C LEU A 214 13.13 0.81 2.43
N GLY A 215 12.75 -0.42 2.79
CA GLY A 215 13.12 -1.08 4.05
C GLY A 215 14.45 -1.83 4.02
N LEU A 216 15.03 -2.09 2.85
CA LEU A 216 16.24 -2.93 2.70
C LEU A 216 17.48 -2.14 2.27
N SER A 217 17.30 -1.01 1.59
CA SER A 217 18.41 -0.26 1.01
C SER A 217 18.30 1.22 1.32
N ASP A 218 19.39 1.79 1.82
CA ASP A 218 19.61 3.24 1.90
C ASP A 218 20.20 3.81 0.60
N ASP A 219 20.44 2.98 -0.43
CA ASP A 219 20.95 3.46 -1.71
C ASP A 219 19.83 4.13 -2.51
N PRO A 220 19.87 5.46 -2.70
CA PRO A 220 18.83 6.17 -3.43
C PRO A 220 18.76 5.76 -4.91
N ALA A 221 19.85 5.25 -5.50
CA ALA A 221 19.85 4.75 -6.88
C ALA A 221 19.02 3.46 -7.01
N LEU A 222 19.12 2.56 -6.04
CA LEU A 222 18.33 1.33 -6.02
C LEU A 222 16.84 1.63 -5.80
N GLN A 223 16.51 2.61 -4.95
CA GLN A 223 15.13 3.04 -4.75
C GLN A 223 14.54 3.64 -6.04
N LEU A 224 15.28 4.51 -6.73
CA LEU A 224 14.86 5.06 -8.02
C LEU A 224 14.68 3.96 -9.07
N LEU A 225 15.62 3.00 -9.16
CA LEU A 225 15.52 1.88 -10.10
C LEU A 225 14.26 1.04 -9.86
N SER A 226 13.94 0.73 -8.61
CA SER A 226 12.71 0.01 -8.25
C SER A 226 11.45 0.77 -8.67
N ALA A 227 11.42 2.09 -8.49
CA ALA A 227 10.30 2.94 -8.91
C ALA A 227 10.17 2.98 -10.45
N GLN A 228 11.28 3.22 -11.17
CA GLN A 228 11.30 3.26 -12.64
C GLN A 228 10.89 1.93 -13.27
N ARG A 229 11.31 0.80 -12.69
CA ARG A 229 10.88 -0.53 -13.14
C ARG A 229 9.38 -0.69 -12.98
N PHE A 230 8.83 -0.37 -11.80
CA PHE A 230 7.38 -0.43 -11.58
C PHE A 230 6.63 0.41 -12.62
N VAL A 231 7.10 1.64 -12.86
CA VAL A 231 6.53 2.53 -13.87
C VAL A 231 6.61 1.93 -15.27
N ALA A 232 7.75 1.37 -15.66
CA ALA A 232 7.96 0.80 -16.98
C ALA A 232 7.05 -0.40 -17.27
N GLU A 233 6.75 -1.19 -16.24
CA GLU A 233 5.95 -2.43 -16.31
C GLU A 233 4.45 -2.20 -16.13
N LYS A 234 4.05 -1.32 -15.19
CA LYS A 234 2.67 -1.24 -14.69
C LYS A 234 1.96 0.08 -14.98
N VAL A 235 2.67 1.12 -15.42
CA VAL A 235 2.07 2.44 -15.68
C VAL A 235 1.82 2.68 -17.17
N VAL A 236 0.66 3.25 -17.50
CA VAL A 236 0.25 3.53 -18.87
C VAL A 236 1.19 4.53 -19.55
N LYS A 237 1.58 4.24 -20.80
CA LYS A 237 2.48 5.09 -21.60
C LYS A 237 1.68 6.06 -22.46
N TYR A 238 0.94 6.97 -21.82
CA TYR A 238 0.10 7.95 -22.49
C TYR A 238 0.95 9.03 -23.20
N LYS A 239 0.66 9.31 -24.48
CA LYS A 239 1.45 10.25 -25.32
C LYS A 239 0.65 11.42 -25.90
N ASP A 240 -0.68 11.38 -25.80
CA ASP A 240 -1.55 12.42 -26.35
C ASP A 240 -1.56 13.68 -25.45
N LYS A 241 -2.39 14.68 -25.82
CA LYS A 241 -2.56 15.90 -25.04
C LYS A 241 -3.01 15.57 -23.60
N PRO A 242 -2.40 16.20 -22.57
CA PRO A 242 -2.80 16.02 -21.17
C PRO A 242 -4.30 16.20 -20.94
N PHE A 243 -4.87 15.41 -20.03
CA PHE A 243 -6.31 15.42 -19.77
C PHE A 243 -6.82 16.78 -19.27
N HIS A 244 -6.02 17.51 -18.48
CA HIS A 244 -6.38 18.85 -18.03
C HIS A 244 -6.55 19.87 -19.17
N ARG A 245 -5.97 19.59 -20.35
CA ARG A 245 -6.16 20.39 -21.58
C ARG A 245 -7.28 19.87 -22.46
N ARG A 246 -7.47 18.54 -22.50
CA ARG A 246 -8.48 17.90 -23.36
C ARG A 246 -9.89 17.97 -22.77
N PHE A 247 -10.03 17.72 -21.47
CA PHE A 247 -11.32 17.57 -20.78
C PHE A 247 -11.53 18.62 -19.69
N GLY A 248 -10.48 19.36 -19.31
CA GLY A 248 -10.58 20.44 -18.34
C GLY A 248 -11.21 21.71 -18.91
N PRO A 249 -11.64 22.63 -18.02
CA PRO A 249 -12.30 23.87 -18.42
C PRO A 249 -11.41 24.71 -19.33
N ALA A 250 -12.05 25.55 -20.17
CA ALA A 250 -11.32 26.48 -21.04
C ALA A 250 -10.46 27.47 -20.25
N ARG A 251 -10.97 27.94 -19.10
CA ARG A 251 -10.27 28.82 -18.16
C ARG A 251 -10.53 28.40 -16.73
N ARG A 252 -9.52 28.50 -15.87
CA ARG A 252 -9.63 28.34 -14.41
C ARG A 252 -9.67 29.71 -13.78
N GLU A 253 -10.72 30.00 -13.01
CA GLU A 253 -10.97 31.29 -12.37
C GLU A 253 -11.39 31.10 -10.90
N GLY A 254 -11.37 32.18 -10.13
CA GLY A 254 -11.71 32.16 -8.71
C GLY A 254 -10.62 31.54 -7.84
N ARG A 255 -11.05 30.95 -6.71
CA ARG A 255 -10.18 30.29 -5.72
C ARG A 255 -9.28 29.24 -6.37
N LEU A 256 -8.09 29.02 -5.80
CA LEU A 256 -7.21 27.93 -6.24
C LEU A 256 -7.85 26.57 -5.86
N LYS A 257 -8.01 25.67 -6.84
CA LYS A 257 -8.58 24.33 -6.58
C LYS A 257 -7.46 23.32 -6.33
N ILE A 258 -7.39 22.84 -5.09
CA ILE A 258 -6.46 21.79 -4.66
C ILE A 258 -7.23 20.47 -4.61
N GLY A 259 -6.77 19.48 -5.38
CA GLY A 259 -7.30 18.12 -5.37
C GLY A 259 -6.38 17.19 -4.58
N TYR A 260 -6.92 16.43 -3.64
CA TYR A 260 -6.21 15.37 -2.93
C TYR A 260 -6.62 14.00 -3.47
N LEU A 261 -5.66 13.25 -4.02
CA LEU A 261 -5.85 11.92 -4.59
C LEU A 261 -5.35 10.86 -3.60
N SER A 262 -6.23 9.99 -3.10
CA SER A 262 -5.81 9.00 -2.10
C SER A 262 -6.73 7.78 -1.96
N GLY A 263 -6.10 6.63 -1.75
CA GLY A 263 -6.72 5.39 -1.27
C GLY A 263 -6.84 5.33 0.26
N ASP A 264 -6.32 6.32 0.99
CA ASP A 264 -6.04 6.24 2.42
C ASP A 264 -6.66 7.35 3.29
N LEU A 265 -7.76 7.96 2.84
CA LEU A 265 -8.59 8.86 3.65
C LEU A 265 -9.48 8.08 4.64
N CYS A 266 -8.84 7.29 5.49
CA CYS A 266 -9.46 6.39 6.46
C CYS A 266 -8.55 6.22 7.70
N MET A 267 -8.77 5.19 8.51
CA MET A 267 -7.85 4.79 9.58
C MET A 267 -6.52 4.23 9.04
N HIS A 268 -5.72 5.11 8.45
CA HIS A 268 -4.40 4.87 7.86
C HIS A 268 -3.46 6.02 8.24
N ALA A 269 -2.14 5.81 8.15
CA ALA A 269 -1.13 6.81 8.52
C ALA A 269 -1.36 8.17 7.84
N VAL A 270 -1.61 8.17 6.52
CA VAL A 270 -1.94 9.39 5.76
C VAL A 270 -3.19 10.08 6.32
N GLY A 271 -4.28 9.33 6.53
CA GLY A 271 -5.52 9.87 7.10
C GLY A 271 -5.35 10.38 8.53
N LEU A 272 -4.48 9.79 9.34
CA LEU A 272 -4.18 10.24 10.70
C LEU A 272 -3.37 11.54 10.72
N LEU A 273 -2.49 11.78 9.74
CA LEU A 273 -1.66 12.98 9.69
C LEU A 273 -2.39 14.18 9.05
N THR A 274 -3.29 13.93 8.11
CA THR A 274 -3.84 14.98 7.21
C THR A 274 -5.19 15.56 7.63
N ALA A 275 -5.84 15.05 8.68
CA ALA A 275 -7.16 15.54 9.08
C ALA A 275 -7.15 17.06 9.37
N GLU A 276 -6.20 17.52 10.19
CA GLU A 276 -6.08 18.93 10.54
C GLU A 276 -5.60 19.79 9.35
N LEU A 277 -4.79 19.26 8.44
CA LEU A 277 -4.39 19.93 7.20
C LEU A 277 -5.62 20.39 6.42
N PHE A 278 -6.56 19.47 6.18
CA PHE A 278 -7.75 19.76 5.39
C PHE A 278 -8.65 20.79 6.09
N GLU A 279 -8.76 20.72 7.42
CA GLU A 279 -9.55 21.67 8.21
C GLU A 279 -8.98 23.09 8.20
N LEU A 280 -7.66 23.24 8.13
CA LEU A 280 -6.98 24.53 8.28
C LEU A 280 -6.81 25.33 6.98
N HIS A 281 -7.05 24.74 5.82
CA HIS A 281 -6.97 25.46 4.54
C HIS A 281 -7.85 26.73 4.52
N ASP A 282 -7.32 27.87 4.05
CA ASP A 282 -8.08 29.12 3.97
C ASP A 282 -9.08 29.09 2.81
N ARG A 283 -10.33 28.76 3.12
CA ARG A 283 -11.42 28.65 2.14
C ARG A 283 -11.77 29.96 1.43
N ARG A 284 -11.20 31.09 1.83
CA ARG A 284 -11.31 32.36 1.07
C ARG A 284 -10.37 32.38 -0.13
N ARG A 285 -9.24 31.66 -0.04
CA ARG A 285 -8.19 31.56 -1.08
C ARG A 285 -8.31 30.28 -1.90
N VAL A 286 -8.57 29.17 -1.24
CA VAL A 286 -8.55 27.83 -1.84
C VAL A 286 -9.91 27.13 -1.77
N GLU A 287 -10.10 26.17 -2.68
CA GLU A 287 -11.17 25.18 -2.65
C GLU A 287 -10.52 23.79 -2.66
N VAL A 288 -10.93 22.94 -1.72
CA VAL A 288 -10.30 21.64 -1.46
C VAL A 288 -11.25 20.52 -1.88
N GLN A 289 -10.78 19.66 -2.78
CA GLN A 289 -11.56 18.51 -3.26
C GLN A 289 -10.80 17.20 -3.02
N ALA A 290 -11.52 16.14 -2.67
CA ALA A 290 -10.97 14.79 -2.56
C ALA A 290 -11.39 13.90 -3.73
N PHE A 291 -10.45 13.09 -4.21
CA PHE A 291 -10.64 12.01 -5.17
C PHE A 291 -10.21 10.71 -4.51
N CYS A 292 -11.19 9.96 -4.01
CA CYS A 292 -10.96 8.96 -2.97
C CYS A 292 -11.52 7.59 -3.37
N TRP A 293 -10.71 6.53 -3.23
CA TRP A 293 -11.15 5.13 -3.33
C TRP A 293 -10.93 4.32 -2.05
N SER A 294 -10.71 4.99 -0.92
CA SER A 294 -10.60 4.34 0.39
C SER A 294 -11.82 3.49 0.71
N ARG A 295 -11.58 2.41 1.46
CA ARG A 295 -12.64 1.56 2.02
C ARG A 295 -13.55 2.37 2.94
N GLU A 296 -14.85 2.11 2.88
CA GLU A 296 -15.78 2.60 3.90
C GLU A 296 -15.58 1.80 5.19
N ASP A 297 -15.12 2.46 6.25
CA ASP A 297 -14.84 1.84 7.55
C ASP A 297 -15.76 2.35 8.68
N GLY A 298 -16.62 3.34 8.40
CA GLY A 298 -17.56 3.92 9.37
C GLY A 298 -16.90 4.67 10.54
N THR A 299 -15.59 4.95 10.45
CA THR A 299 -14.84 5.53 11.56
C THR A 299 -15.05 7.04 11.70
N ALA A 300 -14.96 7.55 12.94
CA ALA A 300 -15.01 8.98 13.20
C ALA A 300 -13.88 9.74 12.47
N GLN A 301 -12.70 9.11 12.31
CA GLN A 301 -11.58 9.67 11.56
C GLN A 301 -11.93 9.88 10.09
N ARG A 302 -12.48 8.86 9.42
CA ARG A 302 -12.91 9.00 8.03
C ARG A 302 -13.97 10.08 7.89
N ALA A 303 -14.95 10.11 8.79
CA ALA A 303 -15.98 11.15 8.78
C ALA A 303 -15.38 12.57 8.93
N ARG A 304 -14.35 12.74 9.78
CA ARG A 304 -13.63 14.01 9.94
C ARG A 304 -12.87 14.41 8.68
N LEU A 305 -12.12 13.48 8.09
CA LEU A 305 -11.38 13.70 6.84
C LEU A 305 -12.29 14.18 5.71
N LEU A 306 -13.46 13.55 5.53
CA LEU A 306 -14.40 13.93 4.48
C LEU A 306 -15.09 15.28 4.76
N ARG A 307 -15.36 15.62 6.03
CA ARG A 307 -15.88 16.94 6.41
C ARG A 307 -14.89 18.07 6.16
N GLY A 308 -13.60 17.77 6.17
CA GLY A 308 -12.55 18.72 5.79
C GLY A 308 -12.51 19.05 4.29
N MET A 309 -13.33 18.43 3.45
CA MET A 309 -13.35 18.64 2.00
C MET A 309 -14.56 19.47 1.58
N ASP A 310 -14.38 20.41 0.64
CA ASP A 310 -15.50 21.13 0.02
C ASP A 310 -16.29 20.21 -0.93
N LYS A 311 -15.60 19.25 -1.57
CA LYS A 311 -16.20 18.24 -2.44
C LYS A 311 -15.46 16.91 -2.35
N VAL A 312 -16.21 15.81 -2.36
CA VAL A 312 -15.65 14.44 -2.39
C VAL A 312 -16.16 13.71 -3.62
N THR A 313 -15.24 13.20 -4.44
CA THR A 313 -15.53 12.31 -5.57
C THR A 313 -15.08 10.90 -5.21
N ARG A 314 -16.03 9.97 -5.14
CA ARG A 314 -15.76 8.55 -4.91
C ARG A 314 -15.31 7.87 -6.19
N LEU A 315 -14.17 7.19 -6.14
CA LEU A 315 -13.55 6.51 -7.28
C LEU A 315 -13.55 4.98 -7.16
N VAL A 316 -14.25 4.42 -6.16
CA VAL A 316 -14.44 2.95 -6.05
C VAL A 316 -15.26 2.47 -7.25
N GLY A 317 -14.76 1.44 -7.93
CA GLY A 317 -15.40 0.89 -9.14
C GLY A 317 -15.25 1.75 -10.40
N VAL A 318 -14.56 2.89 -10.32
CA VAL A 318 -14.26 3.75 -11.46
C VAL A 318 -12.88 3.40 -11.99
N ASP A 319 -12.72 3.14 -13.28
CA ASP A 319 -11.42 2.89 -13.91
C ASP A 319 -10.51 4.14 -13.90
N ASP A 320 -9.21 3.95 -14.13
CA ASP A 320 -8.21 5.02 -14.01
C ASP A 320 -8.39 6.15 -15.05
N GLU A 321 -8.85 5.83 -16.27
CA GLU A 321 -9.05 6.83 -17.32
C GLU A 321 -10.27 7.70 -16.98
N SER A 322 -11.39 7.06 -16.61
CA SER A 322 -12.61 7.76 -16.18
C SER A 322 -12.35 8.62 -14.95
N ALA A 323 -11.56 8.13 -13.99
CA ALA A 323 -11.15 8.90 -12.81
C ALA A 323 -10.32 10.14 -13.19
N ALA A 324 -9.31 9.99 -14.07
CA ALA A 324 -8.54 11.12 -14.57
C ALA A 324 -9.42 12.14 -15.31
N ARG A 325 -10.40 11.68 -16.09
CA ARG A 325 -11.34 12.56 -16.79
C ARG A 325 -12.20 13.37 -15.81
N ALA A 326 -12.69 12.74 -14.75
CA ALA A 326 -13.47 13.42 -13.72
C ALA A 326 -12.65 14.50 -12.99
N ILE A 327 -11.38 14.21 -12.67
CA ILE A 327 -10.45 15.18 -12.08
C ILE A 327 -10.22 16.37 -13.01
N ALA A 328 -9.97 16.11 -14.29
CA ALA A 328 -9.76 17.17 -15.29
C ALA A 328 -11.00 18.07 -15.42
N GLN A 329 -12.19 17.49 -15.52
CA GLN A 329 -13.46 18.21 -15.61
C GLN A 329 -13.77 19.05 -14.36
N ALA A 330 -13.32 18.61 -13.18
CA ALA A 330 -13.44 19.39 -11.94
C ALA A 330 -12.60 20.69 -11.97
N GLY A 331 -11.65 20.79 -12.91
CA GLY A 331 -10.83 21.99 -13.11
C GLY A 331 -9.79 22.19 -12.02
N ILE A 332 -9.28 21.10 -11.43
CA ILE A 332 -8.22 21.13 -10.42
C ILE A 332 -6.98 21.87 -10.97
N ASP A 333 -6.41 22.75 -10.15
CA ASP A 333 -5.18 23.48 -10.46
C ASP A 333 -3.96 22.67 -10.00
N VAL A 334 -4.01 22.18 -8.76
CA VAL A 334 -2.96 21.36 -8.15
C VAL A 334 -3.55 20.04 -7.70
N LEU A 335 -3.07 18.93 -8.26
CA LEU A 335 -3.41 17.60 -7.78
C LEU A 335 -2.27 17.06 -6.90
N VAL A 336 -2.56 16.91 -5.60
CA VAL A 336 -1.66 16.33 -4.62
C VAL A 336 -1.95 14.83 -4.51
N ASP A 337 -0.99 14.02 -4.93
CA ASP A 337 -0.97 12.57 -4.75
C ASP A 337 -0.51 12.22 -3.34
N LEU A 338 -1.40 11.63 -2.55
CA LEU A 338 -1.12 11.17 -1.19
C LEU A 338 -0.87 9.66 -1.12
N GLN A 339 -0.59 9.00 -2.26
CA GLN A 339 -0.42 7.55 -2.32
C GLN A 339 0.95 7.13 -2.86
N GLY A 340 1.40 7.73 -3.97
CA GLY A 340 2.60 7.31 -4.70
C GLY A 340 2.46 5.90 -5.26
N LEU A 341 3.42 5.02 -4.93
CA LEU A 341 3.49 3.62 -5.38
C LEU A 341 3.36 2.62 -4.21
N THR A 342 2.52 2.97 -3.24
CA THR A 342 2.18 2.10 -2.11
C THR A 342 1.03 1.14 -2.45
N ASN A 343 0.64 0.28 -1.50
CA ASN A 343 -0.40 -0.71 -1.72
C ASN A 343 -1.73 -0.05 -2.14
N GLY A 344 -2.36 -0.57 -3.19
CA GLY A 344 -3.63 -0.02 -3.72
C GLY A 344 -3.49 1.30 -4.49
N ALA A 345 -2.26 1.72 -4.83
CA ALA A 345 -2.01 2.91 -5.62
C ALA A 345 -2.61 2.84 -7.03
N ARG A 346 -3.00 4.02 -7.55
CA ARG A 346 -3.60 4.21 -8.88
C ARG A 346 -2.78 5.19 -9.74
N PRO A 347 -1.51 4.88 -10.03
CA PRO A 347 -0.58 5.81 -10.69
C PRO A 347 -0.99 6.18 -12.13
N ASN A 348 -1.80 5.35 -12.79
CA ASN A 348 -2.28 5.66 -14.15
C ASN A 348 -3.15 6.93 -14.17
N ILE A 349 -3.88 7.24 -13.09
CA ILE A 349 -4.66 8.48 -12.99
C ILE A 349 -3.73 9.68 -13.22
N LEU A 350 -2.56 9.68 -12.59
CA LEU A 350 -1.56 10.75 -12.68
C LEU A 350 -0.88 10.77 -14.06
N ALA A 351 -0.65 9.60 -14.66
CA ALA A 351 -0.02 9.48 -15.98
C ALA A 351 -0.84 10.14 -17.12
N TYR A 352 -2.17 10.23 -16.97
CA TYR A 352 -3.03 10.98 -17.89
C TYR A 352 -2.91 12.52 -17.74
N ARG A 353 -2.17 13.00 -16.73
CA ARG A 353 -2.04 14.42 -16.35
C ARG A 353 -3.38 15.17 -16.26
N PRO A 354 -4.29 14.75 -15.37
CA PRO A 354 -5.59 15.42 -15.17
C PRO A 354 -5.53 16.79 -14.50
N ALA A 355 -4.38 17.21 -13.95
CA ALA A 355 -4.15 18.59 -13.50
C ALA A 355 -2.86 19.17 -14.12
N PRO A 356 -2.73 20.51 -14.25
CA PRO A 356 -1.55 21.15 -14.81
C PRO A 356 -0.34 21.11 -13.85
N VAL A 357 -0.59 21.10 -12.53
CA VAL A 357 0.43 20.87 -11.49
C VAL A 357 0.08 19.57 -10.77
N GLN A 358 1.02 18.63 -10.73
CA GLN A 358 0.88 17.40 -9.95
C GLN A 358 2.03 17.27 -8.95
N VAL A 359 1.69 16.99 -7.69
CA VAL A 359 2.61 17.03 -6.56
C VAL A 359 2.51 15.70 -5.81
N SER A 360 3.62 15.01 -5.60
CA SER A 360 3.68 13.89 -4.66
C SER A 360 3.83 14.42 -3.24
N TYR A 361 3.09 13.85 -2.29
CA TYR A 361 3.21 14.22 -0.89
C TYR A 361 2.87 13.07 0.05
N LEU A 362 3.72 12.88 1.06
CA LEU A 362 3.47 12.12 2.30
C LEU A 362 3.30 10.60 2.16
N GLY A 363 2.47 10.11 1.23
CA GLY A 363 2.11 8.69 1.11
C GLY A 363 3.29 7.79 0.75
N LEU A 364 4.10 8.21 -0.23
CA LEU A 364 5.35 7.55 -0.59
C LEU A 364 6.53 8.45 -0.17
N PRO A 365 7.34 8.05 0.83
CA PRO A 365 8.52 8.81 1.26
C PRO A 365 9.73 8.55 0.35
N ALA A 366 9.56 8.66 -0.97
CA ALA A 366 10.57 8.45 -2.00
C ALA A 366 10.13 9.04 -3.33
N THR A 367 11.04 9.12 -4.30
CA THR A 367 10.70 9.38 -5.71
C THR A 367 9.71 8.33 -6.23
N SER A 368 8.68 8.78 -6.95
CA SER A 368 7.69 7.89 -7.57
C SER A 368 8.07 7.46 -8.98
N ALA A 369 8.89 8.25 -9.68
CA ALA A 369 9.19 8.09 -11.10
C ALA A 369 7.96 8.11 -12.02
N ILE A 370 6.78 8.49 -11.51
CA ILE A 370 5.54 8.48 -12.28
C ILE A 370 5.60 9.59 -13.34
N PRO A 371 5.42 9.28 -14.63
CA PRO A 371 5.39 10.29 -15.67
C PRO A 371 4.25 11.27 -15.39
N GLY A 372 4.59 12.55 -15.31
CA GLY A 372 3.61 13.60 -15.11
C GLY A 372 3.47 14.10 -13.68
N VAL A 373 4.15 13.49 -12.70
CA VAL A 373 4.31 14.07 -11.36
C VAL A 373 5.54 14.97 -11.38
N ASP A 374 5.32 16.27 -11.19
CA ASP A 374 6.34 17.30 -11.44
C ASP A 374 7.11 17.70 -10.19
N TRP A 375 6.46 17.55 -9.04
CA TRP A 375 6.89 18.12 -7.77
C TRP A 375 6.74 17.14 -6.62
N ILE A 376 7.52 17.32 -5.57
CA ILE A 376 7.40 16.61 -4.29
C ILE A 376 7.53 17.61 -3.15
N ILE A 377 6.63 17.58 -2.18
CA ILE A 377 6.75 18.44 -0.98
C ILE A 377 7.81 17.84 -0.06
N ALA A 378 8.79 18.66 0.32
CA ALA A 378 9.93 18.25 1.14
C ALA A 378 10.47 19.43 1.97
N ASP A 379 11.40 19.14 2.86
CA ASP A 379 12.27 20.12 3.49
C ASP A 379 13.74 19.83 3.12
N ARG A 380 14.63 20.73 3.53
CA ARG A 380 16.06 20.63 3.20
C ARG A 380 16.78 19.48 3.89
N PHE A 381 16.22 18.93 4.96
CA PHE A 381 16.82 17.81 5.67
C PHE A 381 16.50 16.49 4.98
N VAL A 382 15.23 16.27 4.61
CA VAL A 382 14.77 15.01 4.01
C VAL A 382 15.17 14.89 2.53
N MET A 383 15.31 16.03 1.84
CA MET A 383 15.67 16.09 0.42
C MET A 383 16.81 17.09 0.19
N PRO A 384 18.03 16.80 0.68
CA PRO A 384 19.19 17.67 0.49
C PRO A 384 19.71 17.59 -0.95
N GLU A 385 20.63 18.47 -1.32
CA GLU A 385 21.11 18.61 -2.70
C GLU A 385 21.72 17.32 -3.26
N GLU A 386 22.43 16.54 -2.43
CA GLU A 386 23.04 15.29 -2.84
C GLU A 386 22.03 14.16 -3.17
N TYR A 387 20.77 14.31 -2.74
CA TYR A 387 19.70 13.35 -3.02
C TYR A 387 18.95 13.68 -4.32
N LEU A 388 18.97 14.94 -4.78
CA LEU A 388 18.25 15.40 -5.96
C LEU A 388 18.56 14.62 -7.26
N PRO A 389 19.80 14.18 -7.53
CA PRO A 389 20.09 13.38 -8.73
C PRO A 389 19.33 12.04 -8.80
N TYR A 390 18.80 11.57 -7.67
CA TYR A 390 18.05 10.32 -7.56
C TYR A 390 16.54 10.53 -7.52
N CYS A 391 16.07 11.72 -7.87
CA CYS A 391 14.66 12.09 -7.85
C CYS A 391 14.20 12.52 -9.24
N THR A 392 13.01 12.07 -9.65
CA THR A 392 12.36 12.57 -10.87
C THR A 392 11.57 13.85 -10.64
N GLU A 393 11.04 14.02 -9.44
CA GLU A 393 10.26 15.16 -9.00
C GLU A 393 11.17 16.28 -8.51
N ARG A 394 10.76 17.53 -8.72
CA ARG A 394 11.44 18.70 -8.15
C ARG A 394 10.91 19.00 -6.75
N PRO A 395 11.77 19.32 -5.78
CA PRO A 395 11.32 19.65 -4.44
C PRO A 395 10.54 20.97 -4.39
N ILE A 396 9.44 20.98 -3.66
CA ILE A 396 8.82 22.18 -3.09
C ILE A 396 9.31 22.23 -1.64
N TYR A 397 10.31 23.08 -1.39
CA TYR A 397 10.87 23.23 -0.06
C TYR A 397 9.98 24.08 0.84
N LEU A 398 9.69 23.52 2.01
CA LEU A 398 9.09 24.20 3.15
C LEU A 398 10.16 24.56 4.18
N GLU A 399 9.99 25.69 4.85
CA GLU A 399 10.75 26.07 6.06
C GLU A 399 10.25 25.31 7.29
N HIS A 400 8.95 24.93 7.30
CA HIS A 400 8.42 23.97 8.24
C HIS A 400 8.84 22.53 7.87
N CYS A 401 8.69 21.60 8.82
CA CYS A 401 8.89 20.18 8.55
C CYS A 401 7.99 19.74 7.39
N TYR A 402 8.51 18.92 6.47
CA TYR A 402 7.73 18.42 5.35
C TYR A 402 6.48 17.63 5.81
N GLN A 403 6.57 16.94 6.95
CA GLN A 403 5.50 16.10 7.47
C GLN A 403 4.50 16.93 8.27
N VAL A 404 3.25 16.94 7.80
CA VAL A 404 2.12 17.44 8.58
C VAL A 404 1.72 16.45 9.67
N SER A 405 1.07 16.92 10.73
CA SER A 405 0.49 16.10 11.78
C SER A 405 -0.87 16.62 12.24
N ASP A 406 -1.63 15.78 12.95
CA ASP A 406 -2.91 16.14 13.55
C ASP A 406 -2.77 16.29 15.06
N ARG A 407 -2.86 17.54 15.54
CA ARG A 407 -2.71 17.91 16.95
C ARG A 407 -3.98 17.71 17.76
N GLN A 408 -5.10 17.44 17.10
CA GLN A 408 -6.41 17.30 17.72
C GLN A 408 -6.78 15.84 18.01
N ARG A 409 -5.85 14.90 17.78
CA ARG A 409 -6.07 13.49 18.07
C ARG A 409 -6.33 13.27 19.57
N GLU A 410 -7.35 12.49 19.86
CA GLU A 410 -7.69 12.08 21.22
C GLU A 410 -6.55 11.26 21.84
N VAL A 411 -6.22 11.55 23.09
CA VAL A 411 -5.20 10.86 23.87
C VAL A 411 -5.85 10.32 25.14
N ALA A 412 -5.71 9.01 25.38
CA ALA A 412 -6.21 8.39 26.60
C ALA A 412 -5.38 8.82 27.82
N PRO A 413 -5.89 8.65 29.06
CA PRO A 413 -5.08 8.83 30.26
C PRO A 413 -3.81 7.98 30.23
N ARG A 414 -2.73 8.51 30.82
CA ARG A 414 -1.45 7.79 30.92
C ARG A 414 -1.67 6.46 31.65
N PRO A 415 -1.35 5.31 31.04
CA PRO A 415 -1.43 4.01 31.71
C PRO A 415 -0.27 3.81 32.70
N GLU A 416 -0.38 2.79 33.54
CA GLU A 416 0.72 2.28 34.38
C GLU A 416 1.61 1.30 33.60
N ARG A 417 2.90 1.18 33.98
CA ARG A 417 3.85 0.24 33.36
C ARG A 417 3.42 -1.22 33.54
N SER A 418 2.91 -1.57 34.73
CA SER A 418 2.36 -2.89 35.04
C SER A 418 1.30 -3.40 34.04
N ARG A 419 0.49 -2.49 33.45
CA ARG A 419 -0.51 -2.85 32.41
C ARG A 419 0.11 -3.57 31.22
N TYR A 420 1.37 -3.26 30.91
CA TYR A 420 2.10 -3.82 29.77
C TYR A 420 3.27 -4.72 30.18
N GLN A 421 3.28 -5.19 31.44
CA GLN A 421 4.34 -6.03 32.00
C GLN A 421 5.73 -5.35 31.94
N LEU A 422 5.75 -4.02 31.91
CA LEU A 422 6.99 -3.25 31.94
C LEU A 422 7.50 -3.15 33.39
N PRO A 423 8.81 -3.32 33.63
CA PRO A 423 9.41 -3.10 34.95
C PRO A 423 9.37 -1.61 35.34
N GLU A 424 9.08 -1.34 36.62
CA GLU A 424 9.02 0.04 37.13
C GLU A 424 10.41 0.68 37.29
N ASP A 425 11.43 -0.12 37.55
CA ASP A 425 12.79 0.30 37.89
C ASP A 425 13.83 0.09 36.77
N ALA A 426 13.40 -0.33 35.57
CA ALA A 426 14.28 -0.49 34.42
C ALA A 426 14.08 0.59 33.35
N PHE A 427 15.11 0.82 32.55
CA PHE A 427 15.04 1.70 31.39
C PHE A 427 14.25 1.04 30.27
N VAL A 428 13.24 1.73 29.72
CA VAL A 428 12.39 1.18 28.65
C VAL A 428 12.80 1.76 27.30
N PHE A 429 13.57 1.00 26.53
CA PHE A 429 13.70 1.24 25.09
C PHE A 429 12.41 0.80 24.39
N CYS A 430 12.00 1.50 23.34
CA CYS A 430 10.75 1.21 22.64
C CYS A 430 10.90 1.31 21.12
N SER A 431 10.27 0.42 20.35
CA SER A 431 10.06 0.61 18.92
C SER A 431 8.68 0.09 18.50
N PHE A 432 7.75 1.01 18.25
CA PHE A 432 6.40 0.71 17.72
C PHE A 432 6.29 0.85 16.21
N ASN A 433 7.40 0.64 15.52
CA ASN A 433 7.43 0.57 14.07
C ASN A 433 6.86 -0.76 13.58
N ASN A 434 6.40 -0.80 12.33
CA ASN A 434 6.00 -2.04 11.67
C ASN A 434 7.21 -2.96 11.50
N ASN A 435 7.01 -4.27 11.69
CA ASN A 435 8.08 -5.25 11.75
C ASN A 435 8.93 -5.36 10.49
N HIS A 436 8.36 -5.07 9.31
CA HIS A 436 9.12 -5.06 8.06
C HIS A 436 10.20 -3.97 7.99
N LYS A 437 10.21 -3.03 8.94
CA LYS A 437 11.28 -2.03 9.11
C LYS A 437 12.43 -2.53 9.98
N PHE A 438 12.28 -3.67 10.65
CA PHE A 438 13.33 -4.27 11.47
C PHE A 438 14.28 -5.04 10.55
N THR A 439 15.38 -4.40 10.18
CA THR A 439 16.46 -5.04 9.44
C THR A 439 17.36 -5.81 10.40
N GLU A 440 18.03 -6.85 9.89
CA GLU A 440 18.98 -7.64 10.67
C GLU A 440 20.04 -6.76 11.35
N PRO A 441 20.70 -5.80 10.67
CA PRO A 441 21.70 -4.96 11.32
C PRO A 441 21.15 -4.09 12.45
N VAL A 442 19.94 -3.52 12.28
CA VAL A 442 19.30 -2.68 13.31
C VAL A 442 18.89 -3.50 14.52
N PHE A 443 18.30 -4.68 14.30
CA PHE A 443 17.90 -5.54 15.41
C PHE A 443 19.13 -6.03 16.20
N ASP A 444 20.21 -6.38 15.51
CA ASP A 444 21.48 -6.73 16.14
C ASP A 444 22.07 -5.55 16.93
N SER A 445 21.97 -4.31 16.41
CA SER A 445 22.34 -3.09 17.15
C SER A 445 21.55 -2.97 18.45
N TRP A 446 20.24 -3.22 18.41
CA TRP A 446 19.41 -3.19 19.63
C TRP A 446 19.83 -4.24 20.65
N MET A 447 20.20 -5.45 20.20
CA MET A 447 20.71 -6.48 21.11
C MET A 447 22.03 -6.06 21.77
N ARG A 448 22.95 -5.44 21.01
CA ARG A 448 24.19 -4.87 21.55
C ARG A 448 23.94 -3.73 22.53
N ILE A 449 22.95 -2.88 22.29
CA ILE A 449 22.51 -1.83 23.22
C ILE A 449 22.00 -2.46 24.51
N LEU A 450 21.10 -3.44 24.43
CA LEU A 450 20.58 -4.13 25.60
C LEU A 450 21.71 -4.79 26.42
N GLY A 451 22.67 -5.45 25.77
CA GLY A 451 23.83 -6.04 26.45
C GLY A 451 24.67 -5.04 27.24
N GLN A 452 24.76 -3.78 26.79
CA GLN A 452 25.52 -2.72 27.43
C GLN A 452 24.70 -1.90 28.46
N VAL A 453 23.38 -2.07 28.50
CA VAL A 453 22.49 -1.43 29.48
C VAL A 453 21.73 -2.52 30.24
N PRO A 454 22.33 -3.15 31.28
CA PRO A 454 21.80 -4.37 31.88
C PRO A 454 20.39 -4.24 32.44
N ASN A 455 20.10 -3.12 33.13
CA ASN A 455 18.78 -2.83 33.70
C ASN A 455 17.88 -2.09 32.69
N SER A 456 17.62 -2.72 31.54
CA SER A 456 16.72 -2.18 30.54
C SER A 456 15.93 -3.26 29.81
N VAL A 457 14.83 -2.88 29.17
CA VAL A 457 14.01 -3.74 28.32
C VAL A 457 13.79 -3.08 26.97
N LEU A 458 13.48 -3.88 25.95
CA LEU A 458 13.07 -3.42 24.64
C LEU A 458 11.60 -3.77 24.40
N TRP A 459 10.79 -2.73 24.23
CA TRP A 459 9.34 -2.83 24.06
C TRP A 459 8.95 -2.67 22.59
N LEU A 460 8.47 -3.75 21.97
CA LEU A 460 8.28 -3.87 20.52
C LEU A 460 6.83 -4.14 20.14
N LEU A 461 6.45 -3.83 18.90
CA LEU A 461 5.29 -4.46 18.28
C LEU A 461 5.65 -5.85 17.73
N SER A 462 4.67 -6.76 17.76
CA SER A 462 4.73 -8.03 17.04
C SER A 462 3.40 -8.29 16.35
N ASP A 463 3.36 -8.05 15.04
CA ASP A 463 2.13 -8.16 14.24
C ASP A 463 1.78 -9.57 13.80
N ASN A 464 2.68 -10.52 14.02
CA ASN A 464 2.48 -11.92 13.74
C ASN A 464 3.30 -12.78 14.71
N GLU A 465 3.02 -14.08 14.76
CA GLU A 465 3.70 -15.01 15.66
C GLU A 465 5.14 -15.33 15.19
N TRP A 466 5.36 -15.42 13.87
CA TRP A 466 6.67 -15.74 13.30
C TRP A 466 7.71 -14.68 13.60
N CYS A 467 7.36 -13.39 13.46
CA CYS A 467 8.29 -12.31 13.83
C CYS A 467 8.63 -12.32 15.32
N ARG A 468 7.68 -12.68 16.20
CA ARG A 468 7.96 -12.83 17.63
C ARG A 468 8.99 -13.92 17.85
N ALA A 469 8.77 -15.10 17.26
CA ALA A 469 9.65 -16.25 17.39
C ALA A 469 11.06 -15.94 16.83
N ASN A 470 11.14 -15.31 15.66
CA ASN A 470 12.39 -14.95 15.01
C ASN A 470 13.19 -13.89 15.79
N MET A 471 12.53 -12.87 16.32
CA MET A 471 13.17 -11.87 17.19
C MET A 471 13.70 -12.48 18.49
N LEU A 472 12.93 -13.38 19.13
CA LEU A 472 13.38 -14.09 20.34
C LEU A 472 14.57 -15.03 20.06
N ALA A 473 14.51 -15.79 18.96
CA ALA A 473 15.61 -16.66 18.54
C ALA A 473 16.89 -15.86 18.24
N ARG A 474 16.75 -14.68 17.61
CA ARG A 474 17.87 -13.76 17.36
C ARG A 474 18.41 -13.17 18.66
N ALA A 475 17.56 -12.74 19.59
CA ALA A 475 17.97 -12.23 20.89
C ALA A 475 18.80 -13.27 21.69
N ALA A 476 18.35 -14.54 21.69
CA ALA A 476 19.07 -15.63 22.33
C ALA A 476 20.47 -15.84 21.74
N ARG A 477 20.66 -15.68 20.42
CA ARG A 477 21.98 -15.75 19.76
C ARG A 477 22.93 -14.64 20.20
N HIS A 478 22.40 -13.50 20.66
CA HIS A 478 23.18 -12.40 21.25
C HIS A 478 23.32 -12.51 22.77
N GLY A 479 22.84 -13.60 23.40
CA GLY A 479 22.88 -13.77 24.84
C GLY A 479 21.91 -12.87 25.61
N ILE A 480 20.88 -12.33 24.95
CA ILE A 480 19.84 -11.51 25.59
C ILE A 480 18.69 -12.40 26.03
N ALA A 481 18.34 -12.33 27.32
CA ALA A 481 17.24 -13.08 27.91
C ALA A 481 15.89 -12.69 27.28
N ALA A 482 15.00 -13.66 27.10
CA ALA A 482 13.73 -13.47 26.41
C ALA A 482 12.83 -12.43 27.10
N GLU A 483 12.90 -12.34 28.42
CA GLU A 483 12.13 -11.44 29.28
C GLU A 483 12.52 -9.96 29.07
N ARG A 484 13.69 -9.69 28.46
CA ARG A 484 14.10 -8.33 28.10
C ARG A 484 13.44 -7.82 26.82
N LEU A 485 12.77 -8.68 26.06
CA LEU A 485 11.96 -8.30 24.90
C LEU A 485 10.49 -8.41 25.27
N ILE A 486 9.84 -7.26 25.42
CA ILE A 486 8.42 -7.17 25.78
C ILE A 486 7.64 -6.81 24.51
N PHE A 487 6.55 -7.54 24.23
CA PHE A 487 5.75 -7.32 23.03
C PHE A 487 4.44 -6.63 23.37
N ALA A 488 4.28 -5.40 22.89
CA ALA A 488 3.09 -4.59 23.06
C ALA A 488 1.90 -5.18 22.26
N PRO A 489 0.70 -5.27 22.85
CA PRO A 489 -0.50 -5.64 22.11
C PRO A 489 -0.95 -4.52 21.17
N ARG A 490 -1.82 -4.86 20.22
CA ARG A 490 -2.61 -3.88 19.48
C ARG A 490 -3.65 -3.27 20.43
N VAL A 491 -3.77 -1.95 20.41
CA VAL A 491 -4.65 -1.15 21.27
C VAL A 491 -5.39 -0.09 20.45
N ALA A 492 -6.41 0.54 21.02
CA ALA A 492 -7.12 1.63 20.36
C ALA A 492 -6.19 2.84 20.11
N PRO A 493 -6.44 3.68 19.08
CA PRO A 493 -5.56 4.80 18.75
C PRO A 493 -5.26 5.78 19.91
N PRO A 494 -6.22 6.17 20.77
CA PRO A 494 -5.91 7.03 21.92
C PRO A 494 -4.99 6.38 22.96
N GLU A 495 -5.14 5.06 23.18
CA GLU A 495 -4.28 4.29 24.08
C GLU A 495 -2.88 4.07 23.48
N TYR A 496 -2.79 3.94 22.16
CA TYR A 496 -1.53 3.85 21.43
C TYR A 496 -0.69 5.13 21.62
N LEU A 497 -1.31 6.31 21.58
CA LEU A 497 -0.63 7.57 21.87
C LEU A 497 -0.21 7.63 23.34
N ALA A 498 -1.15 7.41 24.26
CA ALA A 498 -0.92 7.55 25.71
C ALA A 498 0.26 6.71 26.22
N ARG A 499 0.46 5.50 25.67
CA ARG A 499 1.47 4.57 26.15
C ARG A 499 2.90 4.93 25.76
N PHE A 500 3.13 5.86 24.82
CA PHE A 500 4.49 6.37 24.56
C PHE A 500 5.13 7.01 25.80
N ALA A 501 4.32 7.57 26.71
CA ALA A 501 4.78 8.15 27.97
C ALA A 501 5.44 7.13 28.92
N LEU A 502 5.26 5.83 28.68
CA LEU A 502 5.89 4.75 29.45
C LEU A 502 7.34 4.45 29.02
N ALA A 503 7.67 4.76 27.76
CA ALA A 503 9.00 4.56 27.22
C ALA A 503 9.96 5.66 27.68
N ASP A 504 11.24 5.31 27.81
CA ASP A 504 12.31 6.25 28.14
C ASP A 504 12.99 6.80 26.89
N LEU A 505 13.26 5.93 25.92
CA LEU A 505 13.77 6.31 24.61
C LEU A 505 13.15 5.44 23.53
N VAL A 506 12.60 6.06 22.49
CA VAL A 506 12.22 5.34 21.27
C VAL A 506 13.47 5.12 20.43
N LEU A 507 13.68 3.88 20.01
CA LEU A 507 14.71 3.46 19.08
C LEU A 507 14.09 3.38 17.68
N ASP A 508 14.54 4.27 16.79
CA ASP A 508 14.11 4.29 15.41
C ASP A 508 14.70 3.14 14.58
N THR A 509 14.17 2.96 13.38
CA THR A 509 14.59 1.96 12.40
C THR A 509 15.37 2.58 11.25
N PHE A 510 16.21 1.78 10.60
CA PHE A 510 17.05 2.17 9.46
C PHE A 510 17.11 1.04 8.42
N PRO A 511 17.03 1.31 7.11
CA PRO A 511 16.93 2.63 6.46
C PRO A 511 15.52 3.22 6.47
N PHE A 512 14.46 2.46 6.78
CA PHE A 512 13.11 3.02 6.83
C PHE A 512 12.86 3.62 8.22
N ASN A 513 13.00 4.94 8.37
CA ASN A 513 12.71 5.62 9.63
C ASN A 513 11.22 5.58 10.01
N ALA A 514 10.93 5.88 11.26
CA ALA A 514 9.63 6.29 11.72
C ALA A 514 9.21 7.63 11.09
N GLY A 515 7.99 7.67 10.55
CA GLY A 515 7.30 8.91 10.16
C GLY A 515 6.27 9.24 11.23
N THR A 516 5.03 8.78 11.03
CA THR A 516 3.93 8.93 12.00
C THR A 516 4.32 8.50 13.42
N THR A 517 4.98 7.36 13.60
CA THR A 517 5.44 6.89 14.92
C THR A 517 6.38 7.89 15.61
N ALA A 518 7.24 8.58 14.85
CA ALA A 518 8.16 9.58 15.39
C ALA A 518 7.41 10.88 15.74
N SER A 519 6.50 11.33 14.87
CA SER A 519 5.61 12.46 15.19
C SER A 519 4.79 12.18 16.46
N ASP A 520 4.30 10.95 16.61
CA ASP A 520 3.46 10.54 17.73
C ASP A 520 4.24 10.51 19.05
N CYS A 521 5.43 9.92 19.07
CA CYS A 521 6.22 9.87 20.29
C CYS A 521 6.70 11.27 20.73
N LEU A 522 7.11 12.12 19.79
CA LEU A 522 7.51 13.50 20.06
C LEU A 522 6.32 14.32 20.59
N TRP A 523 5.13 14.17 20.01
CA TRP A 523 3.89 14.81 20.49
C TRP A 523 3.54 14.39 21.92
N MET A 524 3.83 13.13 22.26
CA MET A 524 3.61 12.55 23.58
C MET A 524 4.73 12.84 24.58
N GLY A 525 5.75 13.60 24.19
CA GLY A 525 6.84 14.02 25.07
C GLY A 525 7.95 12.98 25.28
N THR A 526 8.03 11.97 24.41
CA THR A 526 9.02 10.89 24.50
C THR A 526 10.10 11.09 23.42
N PRO A 527 11.39 11.14 23.79
CA PRO A 527 12.47 11.31 22.81
C PRO A 527 12.62 10.07 21.93
N ILE A 528 13.03 10.29 20.68
CA ILE A 528 13.40 9.25 19.71
C ILE A 528 14.84 9.47 19.25
N LEU A 529 15.63 8.40 19.22
CA LEU A 529 16.95 8.38 18.61
C LEU A 529 16.84 7.80 17.20
N THR A 530 17.45 8.44 16.20
CA THR A 530 17.41 7.97 14.81
C THR A 530 18.77 7.92 14.14
N CYS A 531 18.89 7.08 13.11
CA CYS A 531 20.01 7.07 12.19
C CYS A 531 19.56 7.64 10.84
N SER A 532 20.17 8.75 10.42
CA SER A 532 19.91 9.41 9.15
C SER A 532 20.90 9.00 8.06
N GLY A 533 20.36 8.48 6.96
CA GLY A 533 21.13 7.97 5.82
C GLY A 533 21.14 8.89 4.60
N ARG A 534 21.20 8.28 3.41
CA ARG A 534 21.32 8.94 2.10
C ARG A 534 19.98 9.15 1.40
N SER A 535 18.95 8.39 1.74
CA SER A 535 17.63 8.42 1.09
C SER A 535 16.60 9.27 1.84
N HIS A 536 15.49 9.64 1.17
CA HIS A 536 14.39 10.38 1.81
C HIS A 536 13.83 9.62 3.02
N ILE A 537 13.56 8.33 2.84
CA ILE A 537 12.92 7.51 3.87
C ILE A 537 13.81 7.28 5.10
N SER A 538 15.13 7.37 4.92
CA SER A 538 16.10 7.27 6.02
C SER A 538 16.43 8.61 6.65
N ARG A 539 15.73 9.68 6.29
CA ARG A 539 15.92 11.03 6.86
C ARG A 539 14.67 11.61 7.50
N MET A 540 13.56 10.86 7.49
CA MET A 540 12.27 11.36 7.99
C MET A 540 12.36 11.75 9.46
N ALA A 541 12.76 10.83 10.34
CA ALA A 541 12.84 11.12 11.77
C ALA A 541 13.90 12.19 12.10
N GLY A 542 14.97 12.27 11.31
CA GLY A 542 15.99 13.32 11.44
C GLY A 542 15.44 14.71 11.13
N SER A 543 14.58 14.83 10.09
CA SER A 543 13.86 16.08 9.81
C SER A 543 12.95 16.45 10.99
N LEU A 544 12.15 15.50 11.48
CA LEU A 544 11.24 15.72 12.61
C LEU A 544 11.99 16.21 13.86
N LEU A 545 13.10 15.56 14.21
CA LEU A 545 13.93 15.95 15.35
C LEU A 545 14.55 17.34 15.19
N THR A 546 15.00 17.68 13.98
CA THR A 546 15.55 19.01 13.67
C THR A 546 14.51 20.10 13.92
N HIS A 547 13.28 19.91 13.43
CA HIS A 547 12.20 20.87 13.59
C HIS A 547 11.59 20.87 15.01
N ALA A 548 11.76 19.77 15.76
CA ALA A 548 11.41 19.69 17.18
C ALA A 548 12.47 20.35 18.08
N GLY A 549 13.66 20.71 17.56
CA GLY A 549 14.75 21.30 18.33
C GLY A 549 15.65 20.29 19.06
N LEU A 550 15.71 19.04 18.59
CA LEU A 550 16.53 17.96 19.14
C LEU A 550 17.47 17.33 18.10
N PRO A 551 18.30 18.12 17.38
CA PRO A 551 19.21 17.59 16.35
C PRO A 551 20.29 16.67 16.93
N ASP A 552 20.54 16.73 18.24
CA ASP A 552 21.48 15.87 18.94
C ASP A 552 21.02 14.41 19.04
N LEU A 553 19.75 14.11 18.77
CA LEU A 553 19.21 12.75 18.66
C LEU A 553 19.28 12.17 17.24
N VAL A 554 19.96 12.86 16.31
CA VAL A 554 20.24 12.38 14.97
C VAL A 554 21.67 11.84 14.90
N THR A 555 21.83 10.59 14.49
CA THR A 555 23.13 9.96 14.22
C THR A 555 23.26 9.60 12.74
N HIS A 556 24.47 9.32 12.25
CA HIS A 556 24.71 9.05 10.81
C HIS A 556 25.36 7.70 10.52
N SER A 557 25.44 6.83 11.53
CA SER A 557 25.84 5.43 11.37
C SER A 557 25.22 4.57 12.48
N LEU A 558 25.07 3.26 12.23
CA LEU A 558 24.61 2.33 13.27
C LEU A 558 25.57 2.26 14.47
N GLN A 559 26.87 2.49 14.25
CA GLN A 559 27.85 2.55 15.33
C GLN A 559 27.60 3.74 16.25
N GLU A 560 27.42 4.94 15.69
CA GLU A 560 27.11 6.14 16.45
C GLU A 560 25.75 6.03 17.15
N TYR A 561 24.77 5.48 16.44
CA TYR A 561 23.44 5.16 16.96
C TYR A 561 23.52 4.29 18.23
N GLU A 562 24.26 3.19 18.18
CA GLU A 562 24.47 2.30 19.33
C GLU A 562 25.13 3.02 20.50
N GLN A 563 26.23 3.74 20.23
CA GLN A 563 26.95 4.49 21.26
C GLN A 563 26.03 5.51 21.94
N ARG A 564 25.23 6.24 21.16
CA ARG A 564 24.31 7.25 21.68
C ARG A 564 23.19 6.61 22.50
N ALA A 565 22.61 5.51 22.03
CA ALA A 565 21.58 4.78 22.76
C ALA A 565 22.09 4.28 24.11
N VAL A 566 23.30 3.73 24.16
CA VAL A 566 23.93 3.26 25.42
C VAL A 566 24.22 4.43 26.35
N GLN A 567 24.78 5.53 25.85
CA GLN A 567 25.04 6.73 26.67
C GLN A 567 23.76 7.30 27.28
N ILE A 568 22.64 7.30 26.54
CA ILE A 568 21.34 7.74 27.04
C ILE A 568 20.78 6.73 28.05
N GLY A 569 20.83 5.43 27.72
CA GLY A 569 20.33 4.35 28.57
C GLY A 569 21.04 4.23 29.92
N GLN A 570 22.31 4.63 29.99
CA GLN A 570 23.10 4.66 31.22
C GLN A 570 22.97 5.99 32.00
N ASN A 571 22.21 6.97 31.49
CA ASN A 571 22.11 8.30 32.08
C ASN A 571 20.64 8.77 32.21
N PRO A 572 19.97 8.46 33.34
CA PRO A 572 18.58 8.86 33.59
C PRO A 572 18.35 10.38 33.53
N ALA A 573 19.34 11.20 33.93
CA ALA A 573 19.22 12.66 33.90
C ALA A 573 19.13 13.20 32.48
N ARG A 574 19.81 12.57 31.51
CA ARG A 574 19.75 12.96 30.10
C ARG A 574 18.35 12.73 29.52
N VAL A 575 17.73 11.57 29.79
CA VAL A 575 16.34 11.31 29.37
C VAL A 575 15.36 12.27 30.03
N ALA A 576 15.50 12.51 31.33
CA ALA A 576 14.65 13.47 32.04
C ALA A 576 14.75 14.88 31.42
N SER A 577 15.95 15.29 30.99
CA SER A 577 16.15 16.57 30.30
C SER A 577 15.41 16.64 28.96
N TYR A 578 15.49 15.59 28.12
CA TYR A 578 14.75 15.57 26.86
C TYR A 578 13.24 15.58 27.07
N LYS A 579 12.74 14.75 27.99
CA LYS A 579 11.30 14.71 28.32
C LYS A 579 10.81 16.07 28.83
N ARG A 580 11.59 16.75 29.67
CA ARG A 580 11.29 18.12 30.12
C ARG A 580 11.25 19.10 28.94
N PHE A 581 12.29 19.10 28.09
CA PHE A 581 12.33 19.96 26.90
C PHE A 581 11.11 19.76 26.00
N LEU A 582 10.74 18.51 25.69
CA LEU A 582 9.57 18.22 24.87
C LEU A 582 8.26 18.67 25.54
N SER A 583 8.16 18.56 26.87
CA SER A 583 6.98 19.04 27.61
C SER A 583 6.85 20.56 27.60
N GLU A 584 7.97 21.29 27.67
CA GLU A 584 8.02 22.75 27.76
C GLU A 584 7.94 23.42 26.36
N HIS A 585 8.60 22.82 25.37
CA HIS A 585 8.83 23.44 24.05
C HIS A 585 8.37 22.57 22.87
N GLY A 586 8.22 21.26 23.04
CA GLY A 586 7.94 20.34 21.93
C GLY A 586 6.68 20.75 21.15
N ARG A 587 5.57 21.02 21.85
CA ARG A 587 4.28 21.37 21.22
C ARG A 587 4.23 22.74 20.55
N THR A 588 5.19 23.62 20.83
CA THR A 588 5.30 24.95 20.23
C THR A 588 6.43 25.04 19.20
N SER A 589 7.10 23.93 18.92
CA SER A 589 8.16 23.84 17.91
C SER A 589 7.61 23.95 16.48
N LEU A 590 8.50 24.20 15.51
CA LEU A 590 8.14 24.26 14.09
C LEU A 590 7.55 22.95 13.55
N LEU A 591 7.85 21.81 14.19
CA LEU A 591 7.24 20.53 13.84
C LEU A 591 5.72 20.54 14.03
N PHE A 592 5.20 21.27 15.01
CA PHE A 592 3.77 21.29 15.35
C PHE A 592 3.10 22.66 15.12
N ASP A 593 3.75 23.59 14.42
CA ASP A 593 3.07 24.77 13.84
C ASP A 593 2.33 24.39 12.56
N ILE A 594 1.27 23.59 12.70
CA ILE A 594 0.45 23.16 11.57
C ILE A 594 -0.26 24.33 10.87
N PRO A 595 -0.79 25.36 11.57
CA PRO A 595 -1.32 26.55 10.90
C PRO A 595 -0.27 27.29 10.06
N GLY A 596 0.98 27.39 10.54
CA GLY A 596 2.12 27.91 9.78
C GLY A 596 2.41 27.09 8.53
N PHE A 597 2.51 25.78 8.70
CA PHE A 597 2.70 24.82 7.61
C PHE A 597 1.63 24.98 6.52
N VAL A 598 0.33 25.03 6.87
CA VAL A 598 -0.75 25.12 5.88
C VAL A 598 -0.69 26.41 5.08
N ARG A 599 -0.42 27.54 5.74
CA ARG A 599 -0.27 28.84 5.03
C ARG A 599 0.92 28.80 4.06
N GLU A 600 2.05 28.27 4.52
CA GLU A 600 3.22 28.13 3.65
C GLU A 600 2.94 27.22 2.45
N LEU A 601 2.28 26.07 2.69
CA LEU A 601 1.89 25.16 1.63
C LEU A 601 1.01 25.85 0.59
N GLU A 602 -0.02 26.58 1.02
CA GLU A 602 -0.90 27.34 0.12
C GLU A 602 -0.12 28.35 -0.73
N ASP A 603 0.77 29.13 -0.10
CA ASP A 603 1.59 30.13 -0.79
C ASP A 603 2.48 29.47 -1.87
N LYS A 604 3.10 28.32 -1.57
CA LYS A 604 3.93 27.58 -2.52
C LYS A 604 3.10 27.01 -3.67
N LEU A 605 1.92 26.46 -3.38
CA LEU A 605 1.04 25.89 -4.40
C LEU A 605 0.44 26.97 -5.32
N GLU A 606 0.06 28.12 -4.77
CA GLU A 606 -0.40 29.28 -5.55
C GLU A 606 0.71 29.78 -6.48
N ALA A 607 1.94 29.93 -5.99
CA ALA A 607 3.08 30.39 -6.78
C ALA A 607 3.39 29.48 -7.98
N LEU A 608 3.10 28.18 -7.87
CA LEU A 608 3.26 27.22 -8.97
C LEU A 608 2.10 27.26 -9.96
N ALA A 609 0.86 27.35 -9.47
CA ALA A 609 -0.33 27.15 -10.28
C ALA A 609 -0.81 28.40 -11.01
N LEU A 610 -0.75 29.58 -10.38
CA LEU A 610 -1.28 30.81 -10.97
C LEU A 610 -0.60 31.21 -12.29
N PRO A 611 0.75 31.13 -12.43
CA PRO A 611 1.39 31.41 -13.72
C PRO A 611 0.95 30.46 -14.84
N LEU A 612 0.57 29.22 -14.51
CA LEU A 612 0.08 28.25 -15.49
C LEU A 612 -1.36 28.54 -15.94
N ARG A 613 -2.21 29.13 -15.07
CA ARG A 613 -3.54 29.60 -15.47
C ARG A 613 -3.45 30.64 -16.60
N GLU A 614 -2.52 31.59 -16.47
CA GLU A 614 -2.31 32.65 -17.46
C GLU A 614 -1.82 32.09 -18.80
N ARG A 615 -0.86 31.16 -18.76
CA ARG A 615 -0.31 30.51 -19.96
C ARG A 615 -1.33 29.65 -20.68
N ASP A 616 -2.08 28.82 -19.95
CA ASP A 616 -3.10 27.95 -20.55
C ASP A 616 -4.26 28.77 -21.16
N ALA A 617 -4.58 29.94 -20.58
CA ALA A 617 -5.57 30.86 -21.16
C ALA A 617 -5.09 31.53 -22.46
N ALA A 618 -3.79 31.76 -22.61
CA ALA A 618 -3.21 32.35 -23.82
C ALA A 618 -2.94 31.34 -24.96
N ALA A 619 -2.90 30.03 -24.65
CA ALA A 619 -2.53 28.97 -25.58
C ALA A 619 -3.72 28.24 -26.25
N ARG A 620 -4.96 28.63 -25.91
CA ARG A 620 -6.20 28.15 -26.54
C ARG A 620 -6.81 29.27 -27.36
#